data_AF-A0A5E5AQ36-F1
#
_entry.id   AF-A0A5E5AQ36-F1
#
_cell.length_a   1.000
_cell.length_b   1.000
_cell.length_c   1.000
_cell.angle_alpha   90.00
_cell.angle_beta   90.00
_cell.angle_gamma   90.00
#
_symmetry.space_group_name_H-M   'P 1'
#
loop_
_entity.id
_entity.type
_entity.pdbx_description
1 polymer ?
#
loop_
_entity_poly.entity_id
_entity_poly.type
_entity_poly.pdbx_seq_one_letter_code
_entity_poly.pdbx_strand_id
1 'polypeptide(L)'
;MCVPPVSGRFHRLFCPDMFLQSFRRILRSSVSEPKSPHVLINAYCTVSEPPDLPFTHKLISCRTLVAPEFAPHLDDVVGLLYSRRGAVMTSKLYQCIRHVQRTQVHLCANIETSEFRSFSEWARGANAIVIWPDSTVRDPIGRLLVSATTGDSLGTDGEVPFPEEAQARRERVLEGLAKCGLHVPRTLPPVVSVRELTLFVPRVRSHCAHKPF
;
A
#
# COMPACT_ATOMS: atom_id res chain seq x y z
N MET A 1 -38.99 -5.85 -37.04
CA MET A 1 -37.54 -6.09 -37.00
C MET A 1 -37.11 -6.00 -35.55
N CYS A 2 -36.94 -7.15 -34.90
CA CYS A 2 -36.54 -7.25 -33.50
C CYS A 2 -35.05 -7.57 -33.46
N VAL A 3 -34.26 -6.71 -32.82
CA VAL A 3 -32.83 -6.92 -32.56
C VAL A 3 -32.71 -7.75 -31.29
N PRO A 4 -32.03 -8.91 -31.28
CA PRO A 4 -31.89 -9.73 -30.08
C PRO A 4 -30.83 -9.13 -29.13
N PRO A 5 -30.97 -9.31 -27.80
CA PRO A 5 -30.00 -8.85 -26.83
C PRO A 5 -28.78 -9.80 -26.75
N VAL A 6 -27.60 -9.21 -26.76
CA VAL A 6 -26.31 -9.91 -26.60
C VAL A 6 -26.16 -10.35 -25.13
N SER A 7 -26.27 -11.66 -24.89
CA SER A 7 -26.00 -12.29 -23.60
C SER A 7 -24.49 -12.36 -23.35
N GLY A 8 -23.94 -11.39 -22.62
CA GLY A 8 -22.58 -11.44 -22.06
C GLY A 8 -22.62 -11.93 -20.61
N ARG A 9 -22.26 -13.19 -20.39
CA ARG A 9 -22.13 -13.82 -19.07
C ARG A 9 -21.08 -13.12 -18.20
N PHE A 10 -21.50 -12.20 -17.33
CA PHE A 10 -20.76 -11.79 -16.13
C PHE A 10 -21.48 -12.30 -14.88
N HIS A 11 -21.49 -13.62 -14.71
CA HIS A 11 -21.75 -14.24 -13.42
C HIS A 11 -20.58 -15.18 -13.12
N ARG A 12 -19.45 -14.60 -12.68
CA ARG A 12 -18.54 -15.31 -11.79
C ARG A 12 -18.86 -14.84 -10.37
N LEU A 13 -19.60 -15.71 -9.71
CA LEU A 13 -19.79 -15.86 -8.28
C LEU A 13 -18.65 -15.22 -7.48
N PHE A 14 -18.90 -14.01 -6.96
CA PHE A 14 -18.20 -13.50 -5.79
C PHE A 14 -18.65 -14.37 -4.61
N CYS A 15 -17.80 -15.30 -4.19
CA CYS A 15 -18.04 -16.12 -3.01
C CYS A 15 -17.31 -15.45 -1.83
N PRO A 16 -18.02 -14.82 -0.87
CA PRO A 16 -17.39 -14.04 0.21
C PRO A 16 -16.65 -14.91 1.23
N ASP A 17 -16.97 -16.21 1.30
CA ASP A 17 -16.53 -17.09 2.39
C ASP A 17 -15.13 -17.68 2.22
N MET A 18 -14.59 -17.70 1.00
CA MET A 18 -13.25 -18.26 0.76
C MET A 18 -12.13 -17.24 0.99
N PHE A 19 -12.42 -15.95 0.88
CA PHE A 19 -11.48 -14.86 1.17
C PHE A 19 -11.14 -14.84 2.68
N LEU A 20 -12.14 -15.04 3.56
CA LEU A 20 -12.02 -15.04 5.03
C LEU A 20 -11.05 -16.07 5.63
N GLN A 21 -10.73 -17.17 4.93
CA GLN A 21 -9.83 -18.20 5.48
C GLN A 21 -8.34 -17.87 5.29
N SER A 22 -7.96 -17.19 4.20
CA SER A 22 -6.59 -16.67 4.03
C SER A 22 -6.28 -15.55 5.04
N PHE A 23 -7.29 -14.75 5.41
CA PHE A 23 -7.14 -13.65 6.37
C PHE A 23 -6.81 -14.08 7.80
N ARG A 24 -7.31 -15.24 8.27
CA ARG A 24 -6.95 -15.76 9.59
C ARG A 24 -5.48 -16.15 9.71
N ARG A 25 -4.75 -16.26 8.59
CA ARG A 25 -3.30 -16.51 8.58
C ARG A 25 -2.48 -15.22 8.61
N ILE A 26 -3.00 -14.13 8.03
CA ILE A 26 -2.36 -12.80 8.02
C ILE A 26 -2.49 -12.10 9.38
N LEU A 27 -3.61 -12.31 10.08
CA LEU A 27 -3.95 -11.63 11.36
C LEU A 27 -4.06 -12.59 12.56
N ARG A 28 -3.34 -13.72 12.57
CA ARG A 28 -3.35 -14.62 13.74
C ARG A 28 -2.50 -14.07 14.90
N SER A 29 -3.03 -13.05 15.56
CA SER A 29 -2.87 -12.86 17.00
C SER A 29 -4.27 -12.60 17.57
N SER A 30 -4.67 -13.45 18.51
CA SER A 30 -5.87 -13.31 19.33
C SER A 30 -6.08 -11.88 19.82
N VAL A 31 -7.34 -11.46 19.89
CA VAL A 31 -7.76 -10.32 20.72
C VAL A 31 -7.24 -10.57 22.14
N SER A 32 -6.32 -9.73 22.62
CA SER A 32 -5.91 -9.68 24.02
C SER A 32 -5.70 -8.22 24.44
N GLU A 33 -6.28 -7.85 25.58
CA GLU A 33 -5.94 -6.62 26.32
C GLU A 33 -4.45 -6.55 26.71
N PRO A 34 -3.91 -5.35 27.00
CA PRO A 34 -2.56 -4.96 26.59
C PRO A 34 -1.51 -5.26 27.65
N LYS A 35 -0.36 -5.83 27.27
CA LYS A 35 1.00 -5.41 27.70
C LYS A 35 2.14 -6.24 27.07
N SER A 36 2.00 -6.70 25.83
CA SER A 36 3.21 -7.12 25.12
C SER A 36 3.96 -5.84 24.77
N PRO A 37 5.24 -5.65 25.16
CA PRO A 37 6.02 -4.49 24.73
C PRO A 37 6.17 -4.47 23.21
N HIS A 38 5.86 -5.59 22.54
CA HIS A 38 5.94 -5.75 21.11
C HIS A 38 4.60 -5.56 20.41
N VAL A 39 4.62 -4.79 19.33
CA VAL A 39 3.50 -4.58 18.41
C VAL A 39 3.84 -5.20 17.07
N LEU A 40 2.93 -6.01 16.53
CA LEU A 40 3.01 -6.56 15.19
C LEU A 40 2.64 -5.49 14.16
N ILE A 41 3.57 -5.16 13.27
CA ILE A 41 3.35 -4.18 12.20
C ILE A 41 3.42 -4.84 10.84
N ASN A 42 2.55 -4.39 9.93
CA ASN A 42 2.64 -4.69 8.50
C ASN A 42 2.89 -3.39 7.75
N ALA A 43 4.13 -3.18 7.30
CA ALA A 43 4.55 -1.99 6.57
C ALA A 43 4.52 -2.25 5.06
N TYR A 44 3.91 -1.33 4.31
CA TYR A 44 3.80 -1.35 2.85
C TYR A 44 4.62 -0.20 2.27
N CYS A 45 5.85 -0.50 1.89
CA CYS A 45 6.86 0.44 1.40
C CYS A 45 6.75 0.59 -0.12
N THR A 46 6.65 1.83 -0.58
CA THR A 46 6.66 2.15 -2.02
C THR A 46 8.08 2.41 -2.55
N VAL A 47 9.05 2.69 -1.67
CA VAL A 47 10.46 2.74 -2.04
C VAL A 47 10.95 1.31 -2.34
N SER A 48 11.62 1.12 -3.48
CA SER A 48 12.11 -0.20 -3.94
C SER A 48 13.21 -0.77 -3.04
N GLU A 49 14.07 0.11 -2.54
CA GLU A 49 15.14 -0.20 -1.58
C GLU A 49 14.90 0.62 -0.30
N PRO A 50 14.06 0.14 0.63
CA PRO A 50 13.83 0.83 1.89
C PRO A 50 15.12 0.86 2.73
N PRO A 51 15.32 1.89 3.57
CA PRO A 51 16.46 1.93 4.48
C PRO A 51 16.51 0.69 5.38
N ASP A 52 17.71 0.33 5.86
CA ASP A 52 17.86 -0.68 6.90
C ASP A 52 17.08 -0.27 8.16
N LEU A 53 16.58 -1.25 8.92
CA LEU A 53 15.80 -1.04 10.14
C LEU A 53 16.76 -0.68 11.29
N PRO A 54 16.84 0.60 11.74
CA PRO A 54 17.87 1.04 12.69
C PRO A 54 17.48 0.80 14.17
N PHE A 55 16.50 -0.06 14.42
CA PHE A 55 15.89 -0.28 15.74
C PHE A 55 15.72 -1.76 16.04
N THR A 56 15.52 -2.08 17.32
CA THR A 56 15.31 -3.45 17.76
C THR A 56 13.99 -3.99 17.21
N HIS A 57 14.07 -5.07 16.43
CA HIS A 57 12.90 -5.68 15.80
C HIS A 57 13.07 -7.19 15.65
N LYS A 58 11.94 -7.89 15.54
CA LYS A 58 11.90 -9.30 15.12
C LYS A 58 11.16 -9.39 13.80
N LEU A 59 11.90 -9.51 12.71
CA LEU A 59 11.34 -9.70 11.37
C LEU A 59 10.64 -11.06 11.28
N ILE A 60 9.39 -11.06 10.81
CA ILE A 60 8.59 -12.26 10.59
C ILE A 60 8.58 -12.63 9.12
N SER A 61 8.37 -11.65 8.24
CA SER A 61 8.42 -11.86 6.80
C SER A 61 8.78 -10.57 6.05
N CYS A 62 9.37 -10.77 4.88
CA CYS A 62 9.64 -9.73 3.89
C CYS A 62 9.18 -10.24 2.53
N ARG A 63 8.46 -9.44 1.76
CA ARG A 63 7.98 -9.77 0.42
C ARG A 63 8.34 -8.63 -0.54
N THR A 64 8.80 -9.00 -1.72
CA THR A 64 9.14 -8.05 -2.79
C THR A 64 8.53 -8.49 -4.10
N LEU A 65 8.60 -7.66 -5.14
CA LEU A 65 8.12 -7.98 -6.49
C LEU A 65 8.69 -9.26 -7.11
N VAL A 66 9.81 -9.79 -6.58
CA VAL A 66 10.41 -11.04 -7.03
C VAL A 66 9.62 -12.26 -6.54
N ALA A 67 8.88 -12.12 -5.44
CA ALA A 67 8.12 -13.21 -4.85
C ALA A 67 6.76 -13.38 -5.57
N PRO A 68 6.44 -14.56 -6.14
CA PRO A 68 5.21 -14.77 -6.91
C PRO A 68 3.94 -14.57 -6.08
N GLU A 69 4.00 -14.77 -4.77
CA GLU A 69 2.89 -14.58 -3.85
C GLU A 69 2.67 -13.11 -3.43
N PHE A 70 3.55 -12.18 -3.84
CA PHE A 70 3.46 -10.78 -3.43
C PHE A 70 2.31 -10.04 -4.10
N ALA A 71 2.12 -10.21 -5.42
CA ALA A 71 1.00 -9.58 -6.12
C ALA A 71 -0.37 -10.05 -5.59
N PRO A 72 -0.63 -11.37 -5.41
CA PRO A 72 -1.84 -11.84 -4.74
C PRO A 72 -2.04 -11.27 -3.34
N HIS A 73 -0.95 -11.12 -2.55
CA HIS A 73 -1.03 -10.52 -1.23
C HIS A 73 -1.48 -9.05 -1.28
N LEU A 74 -0.95 -8.25 -2.22
CA LEU A 74 -1.39 -6.87 -2.41
C LEU A 74 -2.86 -6.79 -2.83
N ASP A 75 -3.33 -7.70 -3.70
CA ASP A 75 -4.74 -7.79 -4.09
C ASP A 75 -5.65 -8.10 -2.90
N ASP A 76 -5.24 -9.02 -2.02
CA ASP A 76 -5.98 -9.34 -0.79
C ASP A 76 -6.11 -8.11 0.14
N VAL A 77 -5.03 -7.34 0.27
CA VAL A 77 -4.99 -6.13 1.10
C VAL A 77 -5.86 -5.04 0.49
N VAL A 78 -5.82 -4.85 -0.83
CA VAL A 78 -6.72 -3.93 -1.53
C VAL A 78 -8.17 -4.37 -1.33
N GLY A 79 -8.47 -5.65 -1.48
CA GLY A 79 -9.80 -6.21 -1.20
C GLY A 79 -10.27 -5.97 0.23
N LEU A 80 -9.37 -6.06 1.21
CA LEU A 80 -9.64 -5.73 2.61
C LEU A 80 -10.01 -4.25 2.78
N LEU A 81 -9.32 -3.32 2.10
CA LEU A 81 -9.61 -1.89 2.16
C LEU A 81 -10.98 -1.56 1.55
N TYR A 82 -11.34 -2.21 0.43
CA TYR A 82 -12.66 -2.07 -0.18
C TYR A 82 -13.79 -2.67 0.66
N SER A 83 -13.53 -3.78 1.33
CA SER A 83 -14.56 -4.58 2.02
C SER A 83 -14.85 -4.11 3.44
N ARG A 84 -14.30 -2.97 3.88
CA ARG A 84 -14.58 -2.43 5.22
C ARG A 84 -16.04 -1.95 5.30
N ARG A 85 -16.71 -2.25 6.42
CA ARG A 85 -18.10 -1.84 6.65
C ARG A 85 -18.20 -0.31 6.57
N GLY A 86 -19.15 0.19 5.78
CA GLY A 86 -19.38 1.63 5.64
C GLY A 86 -18.33 2.38 4.83
N ALA A 87 -17.39 1.68 4.18
CA ALA A 87 -16.38 2.33 3.34
C ALA A 87 -17.04 3.11 2.20
N VAL A 88 -16.99 4.44 2.32
CA VAL A 88 -17.25 5.36 1.22
C VAL A 88 -15.91 5.65 0.55
N MET A 89 -15.90 5.72 -0.78
CA MET A 89 -14.67 5.95 -1.55
C MET A 89 -14.16 7.39 -1.42
N THR A 90 -13.54 7.73 -0.28
CA THR A 90 -12.93 9.05 -0.08
C THR A 90 -11.62 9.17 -0.85
N SER A 91 -11.15 10.41 -1.05
CA SER A 91 -9.82 10.69 -1.61
C SER A 91 -8.70 9.99 -0.83
N LYS A 92 -8.81 9.90 0.50
CA LYS A 92 -7.79 9.30 1.37
C LYS A 92 -7.79 7.78 1.30
N LEU A 93 -8.96 7.14 1.31
CA LEU A 93 -9.07 5.69 1.10
C LEU A 93 -8.52 5.30 -0.28
N TYR A 94 -8.89 6.07 -1.31
CA TYR A 94 -8.34 5.89 -2.66
C TYR A 94 -6.82 6.00 -2.67
N GLN A 95 -6.25 7.03 -2.04
CA GLN A 95 -4.80 7.20 -1.95
C GLN A 95 -4.13 6.03 -1.21
N CYS A 96 -4.74 5.50 -0.14
CA CYS A 96 -4.24 4.30 0.55
C CYS A 96 -4.23 3.08 -0.38
N ILE A 97 -5.31 2.86 -1.14
CA ILE A 97 -5.39 1.76 -2.13
C ILE A 97 -4.30 1.92 -3.19
N ARG A 98 -4.13 3.12 -3.75
CA ARG A 98 -3.07 3.42 -4.72
C ARG A 98 -1.68 3.29 -4.11
N HIS A 99 -1.51 3.53 -2.82
CA HIS A 99 -0.26 3.29 -2.10
C HIS A 99 0.05 1.80 -2.03
N VAL A 100 -0.92 0.98 -1.59
CA VAL A 100 -0.77 -0.49 -1.55
C VAL A 100 -0.40 -1.04 -2.92
N GLN A 101 -1.09 -0.62 -3.98
CA GLN A 101 -0.81 -1.07 -5.35
C GLN A 101 0.59 -0.67 -5.88
N ARG A 102 1.18 0.41 -5.36
CA ARG A 102 2.54 0.86 -5.73
C ARG A 102 3.62 0.23 -4.86
N THR A 103 3.25 -0.51 -3.81
CA THR A 103 4.17 -1.13 -2.86
C THR A 103 5.19 -2.00 -3.59
N GLN A 104 6.46 -1.74 -3.34
CA GLN A 104 7.58 -2.52 -3.87
C GLN A 104 8.04 -3.57 -2.86
N VAL A 105 7.94 -3.25 -1.56
CA VAL A 105 8.38 -4.08 -0.45
C VAL A 105 7.32 -4.09 0.65
N HIS A 106 6.94 -5.28 1.11
CA HIS A 106 6.14 -5.49 2.32
C HIS A 106 7.00 -6.10 3.42
N LEU A 107 6.86 -5.58 4.63
CA LEU A 107 7.56 -6.05 5.82
C LEU A 107 6.56 -6.33 6.93
N CYS A 108 6.70 -7.49 7.56
CA CYS A 108 5.97 -7.87 8.76
C CYS A 108 6.97 -8.11 9.90
N ALA A 109 6.85 -7.35 10.98
CA ALA A 109 7.79 -7.42 12.09
C ALA A 109 7.10 -7.14 13.44
N ASN A 110 7.68 -7.66 14.52
CA ASN A 110 7.37 -7.20 15.86
C ASN A 110 8.38 -6.13 16.27
N ILE A 111 7.90 -5.00 16.76
CA ILE A 111 8.72 -3.89 17.25
C ILE A 111 8.33 -3.52 18.68
N GLU A 112 9.29 -3.08 19.48
CA GLU A 112 8.97 -2.57 20.82
C GLU A 112 8.33 -1.19 20.76
N THR A 113 7.46 -0.85 21.73
CA THR A 113 6.86 0.48 21.84
C THR A 113 7.90 1.58 22.08
N SER A 114 9.02 1.25 22.72
CA SER A 114 10.19 2.13 22.90
C SER A 114 10.81 2.55 21.57
N GLU A 115 10.69 1.74 20.53
CA GLU A 115 11.30 1.94 19.21
C GLU A 115 10.41 2.75 18.25
N PHE A 116 9.22 3.19 18.68
CA PHE A 116 8.25 3.85 17.80
C PHE A 116 8.79 5.11 17.13
N ARG A 117 9.66 5.87 17.79
CA ARG A 117 10.29 7.05 17.18
C ARG A 117 11.19 6.65 16.01
N SER A 118 12.11 5.72 16.23
CA SER A 118 13.03 5.19 15.22
C SER A 118 12.26 4.52 14.07
N PHE A 119 11.19 3.80 14.41
CA PHE A 119 10.26 3.23 13.44
C PHE A 119 9.59 4.30 12.58
N SER A 120 9.09 5.38 13.18
CA SER A 120 8.45 6.46 12.42
C SER A 120 9.41 7.16 11.47
N GLU A 121 10.66 7.38 11.88
CA GLU A 121 11.70 7.96 11.01
C GLU A 121 12.02 7.02 9.84
N TRP A 122 12.18 5.72 10.12
CA TRP A 122 12.36 4.70 9.08
C TRP A 122 11.15 4.62 8.13
N ALA A 123 9.93 4.61 8.65
CA ALA A 123 8.70 4.48 7.86
C ALA A 123 8.50 5.67 6.91
N ARG A 124 8.94 6.87 7.30
CA ARG A 124 9.00 8.03 6.38
C ARG A 124 10.02 7.78 5.27
N GLY A 125 11.24 7.36 5.62
CA GLY A 125 12.31 7.08 4.66
C GLY A 125 11.96 5.96 3.66
N ALA A 126 11.18 4.97 4.08
CA ALA A 126 10.67 3.87 3.26
C ALA A 126 9.37 4.21 2.49
N ASN A 127 8.83 5.42 2.70
CA ASN A 127 7.52 5.85 2.24
C ASN A 127 6.43 4.78 2.50
N ALA A 128 6.28 4.39 3.77
CA ALA A 128 5.45 3.28 4.19
C ALA A 128 4.12 3.73 4.82
N ILE A 129 3.03 3.04 4.47
CA ILE A 129 1.83 3.00 5.32
C ILE A 129 1.84 1.72 6.14
N VAL A 130 1.20 1.74 7.30
CA VAL A 130 1.27 0.65 8.27
C VAL A 130 -0.12 0.15 8.58
N ILE A 131 -0.32 -1.16 8.50
CA ILE A 131 -1.52 -1.83 9.04
C ILE A 131 -1.16 -2.40 10.41
N TRP A 132 -1.87 -1.93 11.42
CA TRP A 132 -1.71 -2.33 12.81
C TRP A 132 -2.51 -3.60 13.15
N PRO A 133 -2.28 -4.24 14.32
CA PRO A 133 -3.00 -5.45 14.73
C PRO A 133 -4.51 -5.24 14.88
N ASP A 134 -4.91 -4.01 15.22
CA ASP A 134 -6.29 -3.54 15.28
C ASP A 134 -6.93 -3.36 13.89
N SER A 135 -6.21 -3.74 12.83
CA SER A 135 -6.59 -3.56 11.42
C SER A 135 -6.76 -2.10 11.00
N THR A 136 -6.28 -1.13 11.78
CA THR A 136 -6.26 0.28 11.34
C THR A 136 -5.13 0.50 10.34
N VAL A 137 -5.37 1.37 9.35
CA VAL A 137 -4.31 1.85 8.45
C VAL A 137 -3.81 3.17 9.01
N ARG A 138 -2.50 3.31 9.16
CA ARG A 138 -1.86 4.48 9.76
C ARG A 138 -0.72 5.01 8.90
N ASP A 139 -0.47 6.30 9.06
CA ASP A 139 0.66 6.99 8.46
C ASP A 139 1.98 6.63 9.19
N PRO A 140 3.16 7.07 8.71
CA PRO A 140 4.44 6.79 9.35
C PRO A 140 4.55 7.23 10.82
N ILE A 141 3.76 8.23 11.23
CA ILE A 141 3.79 8.81 12.57
C ILE A 141 2.72 8.17 13.48
N GLY A 142 1.97 7.20 12.97
CA GLY A 142 0.94 6.48 13.70
C GLY A 142 -0.43 7.16 13.73
N ARG A 143 -0.66 8.21 12.93
CA ARG A 143 -1.98 8.83 12.80
C ARG A 143 -2.88 7.95 11.94
N LEU A 144 -4.17 7.94 12.27
CA LEU A 144 -5.16 7.13 11.57
C LEU A 144 -5.36 7.64 10.14
N LEU A 145 -5.30 6.74 9.16
CA LEU A 145 -5.69 7.00 7.77
C LEU A 145 -7.07 6.42 7.49
N VAL A 146 -7.27 5.15 7.84
CA VAL A 146 -8.52 4.40 7.62
C VAL A 146 -8.87 3.59 8.86
N SER A 147 -10.06 3.83 9.40
CA SER A 147 -10.61 3.06 10.52
C SER A 147 -10.92 1.62 10.13
N ALA A 148 -10.67 0.67 11.04
CA ALA A 148 -11.03 -0.74 10.85
C ALA A 148 -12.55 -0.96 10.90
N THR A 149 -13.23 -0.25 11.82
CA THR A 149 -14.62 -0.51 12.18
C THR A 149 -15.61 0.18 11.25
N THR A 150 -15.32 1.43 10.88
CA THR A 150 -16.22 2.28 10.09
C THR A 150 -15.81 2.40 8.63
N GLY A 151 -14.60 1.94 8.27
CA GLY A 151 -14.00 2.21 6.95
C GLY A 151 -13.78 3.70 6.67
N ASP A 152 -14.10 4.57 7.63
CA ASP A 152 -14.09 6.00 7.44
C ASP A 152 -12.66 6.53 7.47
N SER A 153 -12.46 7.54 6.65
CA SER A 153 -11.23 8.30 6.46
C SER A 153 -11.48 9.80 6.42
N LEU A 154 -12.75 10.22 6.55
CA LEU A 154 -13.16 11.60 6.78
C LEU A 154 -12.83 11.98 8.24
N GLY A 155 -12.33 13.19 8.44
CA GLY A 155 -12.00 13.71 9.77
C GLY A 155 -10.77 13.08 10.44
N THR A 156 -10.01 12.22 9.74
CA THR A 156 -8.75 11.70 10.26
C THR A 156 -7.59 12.68 9.99
N ASP A 157 -6.66 12.80 10.94
CA ASP A 157 -5.52 13.73 10.84
C ASP A 157 -4.30 13.15 10.08
N GLY A 158 -4.36 11.87 9.70
CA GLY A 158 -3.27 11.22 8.98
C GLY A 158 -3.25 11.60 7.49
N GLU A 159 -2.05 11.63 6.92
CA GLU A 159 -1.84 11.83 5.49
C GLU A 159 -1.08 10.65 4.87
N VAL A 160 -1.45 10.27 3.64
CA VAL A 160 -0.73 9.23 2.91
C VAL A 160 0.65 9.78 2.53
N PRO A 161 1.74 9.11 2.89
CA PRO A 161 3.07 9.66 2.69
C PRO A 161 3.47 9.57 1.20
N PHE A 162 4.28 10.54 0.78
CA PHE A 162 4.95 10.55 -0.53
C PHE A 162 6.43 10.84 -0.33
N PRO A 163 7.32 10.36 -1.22
CA PRO A 163 8.75 10.68 -1.12
C PRO A 163 8.98 12.19 -1.25
N GLU A 164 9.97 12.71 -0.52
CA GLU A 164 10.30 14.15 -0.51
C GLU A 164 10.54 14.70 -1.92
N GLU A 165 11.21 13.94 -2.79
CA GLU A 165 11.46 14.30 -4.19
C GLU A 165 10.16 14.50 -4.99
N ALA A 166 9.16 13.65 -4.75
CA ALA A 166 7.86 13.73 -5.40
C ALA A 166 7.08 14.97 -4.91
N GLN A 167 7.17 15.26 -3.62
CA GLN A 167 6.56 16.45 -3.00
C GLN A 167 7.22 17.73 -3.51
N ALA A 168 8.55 17.83 -3.46
CA ALA A 168 9.30 19.00 -3.95
C ALA A 168 9.10 19.24 -5.45
N ARG A 169 8.98 18.17 -6.27
CA ARG A 169 8.63 18.31 -7.68
C ARG A 169 7.23 18.88 -7.85
N ARG A 170 6.27 18.36 -7.09
CA ARG A 170 4.89 18.84 -7.12
C ARG A 170 4.81 20.31 -6.74
N GLU A 171 5.45 20.73 -5.67
CA GLU A 171 5.45 22.12 -5.20
C GLU A 171 5.96 23.07 -6.29
N ARG A 172 7.12 22.76 -6.90
CA ARG A 172 7.66 23.54 -8.01
C ARG A 172 6.71 23.65 -9.21
N VAL A 173 6.04 22.55 -9.56
CA VAL A 173 5.06 22.54 -10.67
C VAL A 173 3.84 23.39 -10.32
N LEU A 174 3.31 23.25 -9.10
CA LEU A 174 2.17 24.03 -8.64
C LEU A 174 2.48 25.53 -8.59
N GLU A 175 3.67 25.92 -8.15
CA GLU A 175 4.13 27.32 -8.19
C GLU A 175 4.22 27.85 -9.61
N GLY A 176 4.75 27.05 -10.54
CA GLY A 176 4.81 27.41 -11.96
C GLY A 176 3.42 27.62 -12.58
N LEU A 177 2.48 26.71 -12.30
CA LEU A 177 1.10 26.79 -12.79
C LEU A 177 0.37 28.00 -12.19
N ALA A 178 0.58 28.28 -10.90
CA ALA A 178 -0.01 29.45 -10.24
C ALA A 178 0.46 30.77 -10.87
N LYS A 179 1.73 30.87 -11.28
CA LYS A 179 2.26 32.03 -12.02
C LYS A 179 1.59 32.23 -13.38
N CYS A 180 1.06 31.16 -13.98
CA CYS A 180 0.28 31.20 -15.22
C CYS A 180 -1.24 31.39 -14.97
N GLY A 181 -1.68 31.63 -13.72
CA GLY A 181 -3.09 31.76 -13.37
C GLY A 181 -3.86 30.43 -13.39
N LEU A 182 -3.17 29.29 -13.44
CA LEU A 182 -3.78 27.96 -13.41
C LEU A 182 -3.80 27.43 -11.97
N HIS A 183 -4.99 27.08 -11.50
CA HIS A 183 -5.18 26.51 -10.16
C HIS A 183 -5.48 25.01 -10.24
N VAL A 184 -4.61 24.22 -9.62
CA VAL A 184 -4.72 22.76 -9.57
C VAL A 184 -5.21 22.34 -8.17
N PRO A 185 -6.17 21.39 -8.09
CA PRO A 185 -6.62 20.86 -6.81
C PRO A 185 -5.47 20.31 -5.95
N ARG A 186 -5.44 20.69 -4.67
CA ARG A 186 -4.44 20.18 -3.70
C ARG A 186 -4.59 18.69 -3.41
N THR A 187 -5.71 18.07 -3.77
CA THR A 187 -5.98 16.64 -3.55
C THR A 187 -5.31 15.72 -4.55
N LEU A 188 -4.84 16.23 -5.70
CA LEU A 188 -4.17 15.42 -6.71
C LEU A 188 -2.85 14.86 -6.15
N PRO A 189 -2.54 13.56 -6.29
CA PRO A 189 -1.29 13.01 -5.78
C PRO A 189 -0.08 13.52 -6.57
N PRO A 190 1.13 13.59 -5.96
CA PRO A 190 2.36 13.89 -6.68
C PRO A 190 2.71 12.77 -7.66
N VAL A 191 3.52 13.11 -8.66
CA VAL A 191 4.09 12.14 -9.61
C VAL A 191 5.10 11.24 -8.89
N VAL A 192 5.07 9.95 -9.20
CA VAL A 192 5.96 8.92 -8.65
C VAL A 192 7.45 9.34 -8.71
N SER A 193 8.20 9.10 -7.64
CA SER A 193 9.63 9.40 -7.57
C SER A 193 10.48 8.26 -8.17
N VAL A 194 11.75 8.54 -8.50
CA VAL A 194 12.68 7.53 -9.04
C VAL A 194 12.91 6.41 -8.02
N ARG A 195 12.91 6.73 -6.73
CA ARG A 195 13.09 5.77 -5.63
C ARG A 195 11.94 4.77 -5.49
N GLU A 196 10.78 5.07 -6.08
CA GLU A 196 9.63 4.16 -6.12
C GLU A 196 9.63 3.27 -7.37
N LEU A 197 10.60 3.43 -8.28
CA LEU A 197 10.66 2.71 -9.55
C LEU A 197 11.64 1.54 -9.49
N THR A 198 11.19 0.39 -9.96
CA THR A 198 12.06 -0.74 -10.30
C THR A 198 12.15 -0.82 -11.83
N LEU A 199 13.32 -0.57 -12.39
CA LEU A 199 13.54 -0.65 -13.83
C LEU A 199 13.72 -2.11 -14.24
N PHE A 200 12.79 -2.62 -15.04
CA PHE A 200 12.97 -3.93 -15.65
C PHE A 200 13.78 -3.79 -16.94
N VAL A 201 15.00 -4.33 -16.97
CA VAL A 201 15.76 -4.46 -18.21
C VAL A 201 15.19 -5.65 -18.98
N PRO A 202 14.57 -5.45 -20.16
CA PRO A 202 14.04 -6.57 -20.94
C PRO A 202 15.21 -7.48 -21.31
N ARG A 203 15.14 -8.77 -20.97
CA ARG A 203 16.07 -9.75 -21.54
C ARG A 203 15.82 -9.80 -23.03
N VAL A 204 16.78 -9.33 -23.83
CA VAL A 204 16.78 -9.52 -25.28
C VAL A 204 16.66 -11.03 -25.51
N ARG A 205 15.56 -11.47 -26.13
CA ARG A 205 15.45 -12.86 -26.59
C ARG A 205 16.54 -13.04 -27.63
N SER A 206 17.62 -13.74 -27.27
CA SER A 206 18.56 -14.27 -28.25
C SER A 206 17.72 -15.09 -29.23
N HIS A 207 17.59 -14.61 -30.46
CA HIS A 207 16.97 -15.37 -31.53
C HIS A 207 17.71 -16.71 -31.60
N CYS A 208 17.00 -17.81 -31.33
CA CYS A 208 17.51 -19.14 -31.63
C CYS A 208 17.81 -19.15 -33.13
N ALA A 209 19.09 -19.17 -33.49
CA ALA A 209 19.52 -19.35 -34.86
C ALA A 209 18.94 -20.68 -35.36
N HIS A 210 17.95 -20.62 -36.25
CA HIS A 210 17.59 -21.76 -37.07
C HIS A 210 18.82 -22.15 -37.89
N LYS A 211 19.43 -23.29 -37.55
CA LYS A 211 20.37 -23.96 -38.46
C LYS A 211 19.57 -24.50 -39.64
N PRO A 212 19.88 -24.10 -40.89
CA PRO A 212 19.34 -24.77 -42.06
C PRO A 212 20.03 -26.13 -42.22
N PHE A 213 19.23 -27.17 -42.41
CA PHE A 213 19.63 -28.40 -43.08
C PHE A 213 18.70 -28.59 -44.28
#